data_AF-A0A377Q3T1-F1
#
_entry.id   AF-A0A377Q3T1-F1
#
_cell.length_a   1.000
_cell.length_b   1.000
_cell.length_c   1.000
_cell.angle_alpha   90.00
_cell.angle_beta   90.00
_cell.angle_gamma   90.00
#
_symmetry.space_group_name_H-M   'P 1'
#
loop_
_entity.id
_entity.type
_entity.pdbx_description
1 polymer ?
#
loop_
_entity_poly.entity_id
_entity_poly.type
_entity_poly.pdbx_seq_one_letter_code
_entity_poly.pdbx_strand_id
1 'polypeptide(L)'
;MRQQALDAQKKSFTGSGTLRSLQAGQWFRLEDHPAHEWDAAEQREFAITELKFTAQNNLPVDLTQQLGLVAPSLLIGAVSTANPPYQADFTAQRRGQPITPAFAHEPLSKPKSFGVQTATVVGPAGSEVHTDEQGRIKVQFHWQRAAEHPEFGANLDDKSSCWIRVSMPSAGAGFGHQFIPRIGQEVLVDFIEGDIDRPIVTAVVYNGSHPVPTFSGAGALPANKTLSGIKSKEFEGGQYGELLFDDTKGEVRTKLSSEHGKTQLNLGYLIHPRTDGKGEPRGEGFELRTDKQGAIRASGLLISTEAKGGASGKQLDRSPAQSQLESALETAKNLGEYATKQLADSMETGDDDQTIKPDNSPGDKANHGHLHHHVHASKSFEAGSNTDKDGKTKSKEQAGQQKIILLHGEDGVAITTPQSQTLSAGSNLDQVAQRDSNQSTGRRWIHNVGQHISLFTGGVKDKITMKLIAAKGQLQMQAQSDDIEITADKNARFTAIKGKGLFNAKQEILLTAGGAYIRIKDGKIELHAPGKVSIKGESHDWSGPKSLDMPMQALPNEESTWVKLATHYDDAWNTPWPLENMNLKIAGSTVSNTLKVDLKEEK
;
A
#
# COMPACT_ATOMS: atom_id res chain seq x y z
N MET A 1 -33.82 41.46 30.34
CA MET A 1 -33.31 41.40 31.73
C MET A 1 -32.14 42.36 31.94
N ARG A 2 -30.95 42.18 31.34
CA ARG A 2 -29.82 43.13 31.56
C ARG A 2 -30.11 44.57 31.13
N GLN A 3 -30.68 44.77 29.94
CA GLN A 3 -31.10 46.11 29.49
C GLN A 3 -32.20 46.70 30.40
N GLN A 4 -33.14 45.88 30.84
CA GLN A 4 -34.20 46.30 31.79
C GLN A 4 -33.61 46.78 33.12
N ALA A 5 -32.54 46.17 33.62
CA ALA A 5 -31.84 46.64 34.82
C ALA A 5 -31.19 48.02 34.61
N LEU A 6 -30.62 48.28 33.43
CA LEU A 6 -30.06 49.60 33.08
C LEU A 6 -31.15 50.65 32.91
N ASP A 7 -32.27 50.29 32.27
CA ASP A 7 -33.41 51.20 32.08
C ASP A 7 -34.09 51.53 33.42
N ALA A 8 -34.14 50.55 34.34
CA ALA A 8 -34.60 50.73 35.71
C ALA A 8 -33.73 51.71 36.50
N GLN A 9 -32.40 51.65 36.35
CA GLN A 9 -31.48 52.61 36.95
C GLN A 9 -31.63 54.03 36.38
N LYS A 10 -31.91 54.16 35.07
CA LYS A 10 -32.08 55.47 34.42
C LYS A 10 -33.37 56.20 34.82
N LYS A 11 -34.43 55.46 35.17
CA LYS A 11 -35.74 56.02 35.52
C LYS A 11 -36.18 55.59 36.92
N SER A 12 -35.40 56.05 37.90
CA SER A 12 -35.65 55.84 39.32
C SER A 12 -36.22 57.09 39.98
N PHE A 13 -37.11 56.91 40.94
CA PHE A 13 -37.74 57.97 41.71
C PHE A 13 -37.27 57.87 43.15
N THR A 14 -36.91 59.00 43.75
CA THR A 14 -36.60 59.09 45.18
C THR A 14 -37.64 59.98 45.85
N GLY A 15 -38.01 59.61 47.06
CA GLY A 15 -38.98 60.38 47.85
C GLY A 15 -38.67 60.24 49.33
N SER A 16 -39.19 61.18 50.10
CA SER A 16 -39.04 61.17 51.55
C SER A 16 -40.35 61.54 52.22
N GLY A 17 -40.62 60.97 53.39
CA GLY A 17 -41.87 61.19 54.11
C GLY A 17 -41.91 60.53 55.48
N THR A 18 -43.02 60.68 56.19
CA THR A 18 -43.18 60.20 57.56
C THR A 18 -44.06 58.92 57.66
N LEU A 19 -44.41 58.34 56.51
CA LEU A 19 -45.31 57.19 56.43
C LEU A 19 -44.60 55.90 56.89
N ARG A 20 -45.05 55.34 58.02
CA ARG A 20 -44.45 54.17 58.66
C ARG A 20 -44.83 52.83 58.02
N SER A 21 -45.85 52.81 57.17
CA SER A 21 -46.33 51.60 56.51
C SER A 21 -45.60 51.26 55.22
N LEU A 22 -44.66 52.10 54.76
CA LEU A 22 -43.86 51.82 53.55
C LEU A 22 -42.95 50.61 53.78
N GLN A 23 -42.87 49.71 52.79
CA GLN A 23 -41.98 48.55 52.80
C GLN A 23 -41.36 48.34 51.41
N ALA A 24 -40.09 47.95 51.35
CA ALA A 24 -39.47 47.51 50.10
C ALA A 24 -40.22 46.28 49.54
N GLY A 25 -40.47 46.28 48.23
CA GLY A 25 -41.29 45.27 47.54
C GLY A 25 -42.79 45.58 47.50
N GLN A 26 -43.28 46.57 48.25
CA GLN A 26 -44.66 47.07 48.14
C GLN A 26 -44.77 48.21 47.12
N TRP A 27 -45.99 48.55 46.72
CA TRP A 27 -46.26 49.69 45.84
C TRP A 27 -47.29 50.64 46.45
N PHE A 28 -47.25 51.89 46.02
CA PHE A 28 -48.21 52.92 46.40
C PHE A 28 -48.60 53.75 45.17
N ARG A 29 -49.76 54.42 45.23
CA ARG A 29 -50.15 55.43 44.24
C ARG A 29 -49.91 56.82 44.81
N LEU A 30 -49.18 57.66 44.08
CA LEU A 30 -48.89 59.03 44.50
C LEU A 30 -50.04 59.95 44.09
N GLU A 31 -50.68 60.58 45.07
CA GLU A 31 -51.71 61.60 44.88
C GLU A 31 -51.17 63.00 45.17
N ASP A 32 -51.83 64.02 44.62
CA ASP A 32 -51.62 65.44 44.93
C ASP A 32 -50.16 65.96 44.74
N HIS A 33 -49.40 65.35 43.82
CA HIS A 33 -48.05 65.80 43.48
C HIS A 33 -48.04 66.63 42.17
N PRO A 34 -47.66 67.92 42.20
CA PRO A 34 -47.77 68.82 41.04
C PRO A 34 -47.09 68.32 39.76
N ALA A 35 -45.94 67.66 39.87
CA ALA A 35 -45.22 67.11 38.71
C ALA A 35 -45.87 65.86 38.09
N HIS A 36 -46.86 65.26 38.75
CA HIS A 36 -47.56 64.05 38.32
C HIS A 36 -49.06 64.28 38.11
N GLU A 37 -49.55 65.52 38.22
CA GLU A 37 -50.98 65.84 38.12
C GLU A 37 -51.59 65.45 36.75
N TRP A 38 -50.79 65.54 35.68
CA TRP A 38 -51.18 65.15 34.32
C TRP A 38 -50.80 63.71 33.94
N ASP A 39 -50.18 62.93 34.84
CA ASP A 39 -49.87 61.52 34.60
C ASP A 39 -51.13 60.64 34.75
N ALA A 40 -51.29 59.64 33.87
CA ALA A 40 -52.34 58.62 34.00
C ALA A 40 -52.24 57.87 35.35
N ALA A 41 -53.34 57.27 35.82
CA ALA A 41 -53.39 56.62 37.13
C ALA A 41 -52.31 55.54 37.31
N GLU A 42 -52.07 54.73 36.27
CA GLU A 42 -51.07 53.65 36.25
C GLU A 42 -49.63 54.19 36.27
N GLN A 43 -49.45 55.42 35.78
CA GLN A 43 -48.16 56.13 35.74
C GLN A 43 -47.83 56.78 37.09
N ARG A 44 -48.78 56.84 38.01
CA ARG A 44 -48.62 57.31 39.40
C ARG A 44 -48.45 56.18 40.41
N GLU A 45 -48.40 54.93 39.96
CA GLU A 45 -48.11 53.77 40.81
C GLU A 45 -46.61 53.49 40.86
N PHE A 46 -46.05 53.45 42.06
CA PHE A 46 -44.62 53.27 42.31
C PHE A 46 -44.38 52.06 43.22
N ALA A 47 -43.53 51.14 42.80
CA ALA A 47 -43.02 50.02 43.59
C ALA A 47 -41.70 50.40 44.27
N ILE A 48 -41.61 50.19 45.58
CA ILE A 48 -40.48 50.56 46.42
C ILE A 48 -39.37 49.53 46.26
N THR A 49 -38.19 49.96 45.80
CA THR A 49 -37.02 49.10 45.58
C THR A 49 -35.99 49.21 46.70
N GLU A 50 -35.96 50.32 47.43
CA GLU A 50 -35.09 50.54 48.59
C GLU A 50 -35.82 51.42 49.60
N LEU A 51 -35.66 51.13 50.89
CA LEU A 51 -36.21 51.93 51.98
C LEU A 51 -35.14 52.11 53.06
N LYS A 52 -34.81 53.36 53.35
CA LYS A 52 -34.01 53.78 54.50
C LYS A 52 -34.91 54.57 55.42
N PHE A 53 -34.92 54.26 56.71
CA PHE A 53 -35.68 55.05 57.66
C PHE A 53 -34.83 55.38 58.87
N THR A 54 -35.05 56.58 59.41
CA THR A 54 -34.53 57.02 60.69
C THR A 54 -35.71 57.21 61.62
N ALA A 55 -35.67 56.59 62.79
CA ALA A 55 -36.65 56.78 63.84
C ALA A 55 -35.95 57.38 65.06
N GLN A 56 -36.44 58.52 65.52
CA GLN A 56 -36.02 59.15 66.75
C GLN A 56 -37.16 59.07 67.77
N ASN A 57 -36.81 58.73 69.00
CA ASN A 57 -37.81 58.64 70.06
C ASN A 57 -38.25 60.05 70.47
N ASN A 58 -39.56 60.32 70.45
CA ASN A 58 -40.12 61.57 70.96
C ASN A 58 -40.34 61.45 72.47
N LEU A 59 -39.27 61.55 73.25
CA LEU A 59 -39.35 61.49 74.71
C LEU A 59 -40.21 62.66 75.24
N PRO A 60 -41.16 62.43 76.16
CA PRO A 60 -41.91 63.50 76.81
C PRO A 60 -40.98 64.54 77.43
N VAL A 61 -41.32 65.82 77.33
CA VAL A 61 -40.47 66.94 77.80
C VAL A 61 -40.01 66.73 79.26
N ASP A 62 -40.90 66.22 80.12
CA ASP A 62 -40.62 65.96 81.53
C ASP A 62 -39.54 64.88 81.75
N LEU A 63 -39.54 63.84 80.89
CA LEU A 63 -38.58 62.74 80.97
C LEU A 63 -37.21 63.17 80.42
N THR A 64 -37.19 64.00 79.36
CA THR A 64 -35.96 64.59 78.79
C THR A 64 -35.29 65.52 79.81
N GLN A 65 -36.06 66.31 80.57
CA GLN A 65 -35.55 67.15 81.65
C GLN A 65 -34.98 66.33 82.83
N GLN A 66 -35.67 65.26 83.24
CA GLN A 66 -35.18 64.37 84.30
C GLN A 66 -33.88 63.65 83.88
N LEU A 67 -33.84 63.08 82.68
CA LEU A 67 -32.63 62.40 82.15
C LEU A 67 -31.43 63.36 82.02
N GLY A 68 -31.68 64.65 81.74
CA GLY A 68 -30.64 65.69 81.69
C GLY A 68 -29.97 65.96 83.03
N LEU A 69 -30.65 65.67 84.14
CA LEU A 69 -30.14 65.85 85.50
C LEU A 69 -29.38 64.63 86.03
N VAL A 70 -29.79 63.40 85.67
CA VAL A 70 -29.22 62.16 86.23
C VAL A 70 -28.26 61.42 85.30
N ALA A 71 -28.37 61.60 83.98
CA ALA A 71 -27.52 60.93 83.00
C ALA A 71 -27.37 61.75 81.70
N PRO A 72 -26.75 62.95 81.76
CA PRO A 72 -26.65 63.87 80.63
C PRO A 72 -25.92 63.29 79.41
N SER A 73 -25.07 62.27 79.61
CA SER A 73 -24.41 61.54 78.52
C SER A 73 -25.38 60.79 77.59
N LEU A 74 -26.58 60.42 78.07
CA LEU A 74 -27.62 59.76 77.27
C LEU A 74 -28.37 60.73 76.34
N LEU A 75 -28.15 62.05 76.47
CA LEU A 75 -28.81 63.10 75.69
C LEU A 75 -27.88 63.74 74.65
N ILE A 76 -26.62 63.29 74.55
CA ILE A 76 -25.65 63.80 73.57
C ILE A 76 -26.13 63.40 72.17
N GLY A 77 -26.56 64.39 71.38
CA GLY A 77 -27.12 64.22 70.03
C GLY A 77 -28.66 64.18 69.94
N ALA A 78 -29.37 64.22 71.07
CA ALA A 78 -30.84 64.08 71.12
C ALA A 78 -31.63 65.40 71.03
N VAL A 79 -30.94 66.56 71.00
CA VAL A 79 -31.59 67.88 70.96
C VAL A 79 -31.32 68.56 69.61
N SER A 80 -31.85 67.97 68.55
CA SER A 80 -32.11 68.67 67.29
C SER A 80 -33.62 68.77 67.13
N THR A 81 -34.18 69.96 67.31
CA THR A 81 -35.61 70.24 67.03
C THR A 81 -35.92 70.38 65.55
N ALA A 82 -34.94 70.11 64.67
CA ALA A 82 -35.04 70.35 63.24
C ALA A 82 -35.53 69.14 62.42
N ASN A 83 -35.52 67.91 62.98
CA ASN A 83 -35.85 66.69 62.24
C ASN A 83 -37.14 66.01 62.75
N PRO A 84 -37.98 65.43 61.87
CA PRO A 84 -39.20 64.72 62.27
C PRO A 84 -38.89 63.40 63.03
N PRO A 85 -39.75 62.94 63.98
CA PRO A 85 -39.52 61.73 64.79
C PRO A 85 -39.39 60.43 63.99
N TYR A 86 -39.92 60.41 62.77
CA TYR A 86 -39.74 59.31 61.84
C TYR A 86 -39.60 59.90 60.44
N GLN A 87 -38.53 59.52 59.76
CA GLN A 87 -38.27 59.90 58.38
C GLN A 87 -37.98 58.62 57.61
N ALA A 88 -38.72 58.37 56.54
CA ALA A 88 -38.48 57.31 55.57
C ALA A 88 -38.06 57.94 54.25
N ASP A 89 -36.85 57.64 53.82
CA ASP A 89 -36.32 57.94 52.50
C ASP A 89 -36.40 56.66 51.67
N PHE A 90 -37.05 56.72 50.51
CA PHE A 90 -37.26 55.55 49.67
C PHE A 90 -36.83 55.81 48.24
N THR A 91 -36.42 54.72 47.59
CA THR A 91 -36.23 54.64 46.15
C THR A 91 -37.33 53.77 45.59
N ALA A 92 -37.97 54.20 44.50
CA ALA A 92 -39.05 53.49 43.85
C ALA A 92 -38.94 53.55 42.32
N GLN A 93 -39.60 52.62 41.66
CA GLN A 93 -39.75 52.55 40.21
C GLN A 93 -41.24 52.47 39.86
N ARG A 94 -41.64 52.85 38.65
CA ARG A 94 -43.05 52.73 38.26
C ARG A 94 -43.48 51.27 38.25
N ARG A 95 -44.66 50.96 38.79
CA ARG A 95 -45.14 49.58 38.93
C ARG A 95 -45.22 48.83 37.59
N GLY A 96 -45.51 49.54 36.50
CA GLY A 96 -45.53 48.98 35.14
C GLY A 96 -44.16 48.62 34.57
N GLN A 97 -43.06 48.97 35.24
CA GLN A 97 -41.70 48.63 34.83
C GLN A 97 -41.24 47.32 35.52
N PRO A 98 -40.69 46.34 34.78
CA PRO A 98 -40.16 45.12 35.39
C PRO A 98 -39.02 45.41 36.37
N ILE A 99 -39.15 44.94 37.61
CA ILE A 99 -38.07 44.97 38.61
C ILE A 99 -37.09 43.84 38.28
N THR A 100 -35.87 44.20 37.90
CA THR A 100 -34.78 43.25 37.65
C THR A 100 -33.60 43.56 38.54
N PRO A 101 -32.94 42.55 39.14
CA PRO A 101 -31.76 42.77 39.96
C PRO A 101 -30.67 43.44 39.11
N ALA A 102 -29.96 44.38 39.71
CA ALA A 102 -28.77 44.95 39.09
C ALA A 102 -27.77 43.82 38.83
N PHE A 103 -27.10 43.85 37.67
CA PHE A 103 -25.94 42.99 37.49
C PHE A 103 -24.87 43.47 38.46
N ALA A 104 -24.62 42.69 39.51
CA ALA A 104 -23.56 43.01 40.45
C ALA A 104 -22.24 42.96 39.66
N HIS A 105 -21.62 44.11 39.42
CA HIS A 105 -20.28 44.19 38.85
C HIS A 105 -19.18 43.77 39.87
N GLU A 106 -19.57 42.97 40.87
CA GLU A 106 -18.67 42.46 41.87
C GLU A 106 -17.82 41.31 41.29
N PRO A 107 -16.52 41.23 41.65
CA PRO A 107 -15.64 40.14 41.22
C PRO A 107 -16.18 38.72 41.50
N LEU A 108 -17.07 38.58 42.49
CA LEU A 108 -17.67 37.31 42.92
C LEU A 108 -18.99 36.96 42.22
N SER A 109 -19.51 37.81 41.32
CA SER A 109 -20.82 37.59 40.69
C SER A 109 -20.87 36.43 39.70
N LYS A 110 -19.70 35.99 39.20
CA LYS A 110 -19.57 34.78 38.38
C LYS A 110 -18.31 34.03 38.78
N PRO A 111 -18.39 32.76 39.20
CA PRO A 111 -17.21 31.93 39.45
C PRO A 111 -16.32 31.88 38.20
N LYS A 112 -15.02 32.09 38.39
CA LYS A 112 -14.03 32.01 37.30
C LYS A 112 -12.98 30.97 37.63
N SER A 113 -12.51 30.27 36.60
CA SER A 113 -11.25 29.54 36.69
C SER A 113 -10.10 30.49 36.44
N PHE A 114 -9.13 30.52 37.35
CA PHE A 114 -7.92 31.34 37.22
C PHE A 114 -6.79 30.63 36.45
N GLY A 115 -7.00 29.38 36.03
CA GLY A 115 -6.02 28.62 35.27
C GLY A 115 -6.53 27.27 34.81
N VAL A 116 -5.64 26.55 34.14
CA VAL A 116 -5.86 25.20 33.64
C VAL A 116 -5.90 24.21 34.80
N GLN A 117 -6.76 23.20 34.70
CA GLN A 117 -6.83 22.09 35.65
C GLN A 117 -6.61 20.76 34.96
N THR A 118 -6.18 19.75 35.70
CA THR A 118 -6.18 18.36 35.20
C THR A 118 -7.52 17.68 35.49
N ALA A 119 -7.89 16.76 34.63
CA ALA A 119 -9.06 15.89 34.80
C ALA A 119 -8.78 14.50 34.21
N THR A 120 -9.51 13.50 34.70
CA THR A 120 -9.44 12.13 34.18
C THR A 120 -10.54 11.94 33.14
N VAL A 121 -10.21 11.34 32.00
CA VAL A 121 -11.20 10.98 30.97
C VAL A 121 -12.06 9.81 31.46
N VAL A 122 -13.37 9.89 31.26
CA VAL A 122 -14.36 8.95 31.80
C VAL A 122 -15.40 8.56 30.76
N GLY A 123 -16.09 7.46 31.01
CA GLY A 123 -17.15 6.95 30.15
C GLY A 123 -17.81 5.71 30.74
N PRO A 124 -18.64 5.00 29.95
CA PRO A 124 -19.35 3.82 30.44
C PRO A 124 -18.41 2.73 30.94
N ALA A 125 -18.86 1.96 31.93
CA ALA A 125 -18.10 0.84 32.47
C ALA A 125 -17.77 -0.19 31.37
N GLY A 126 -16.52 -0.64 31.33
CA GLY A 126 -16.03 -1.61 30.35
C GLY A 126 -15.61 -1.02 29.00
N SER A 127 -15.85 0.26 28.74
CA SER A 127 -15.40 0.92 27.51
C SER A 127 -13.96 1.43 27.62
N GLU A 128 -13.18 1.30 26.55
CA GLU A 128 -11.84 1.91 26.46
C GLU A 128 -11.91 3.35 25.89
N VAL A 129 -12.90 3.64 25.03
CA VAL A 129 -13.08 4.94 24.37
C VAL A 129 -14.54 5.36 24.47
N HIS A 130 -14.78 6.64 24.81
CA HIS A 130 -16.11 7.23 24.82
C HIS A 130 -16.08 8.62 24.20
N THR A 131 -16.65 8.75 22.99
CA THR A 131 -16.67 9.98 22.21
C THR A 131 -17.98 10.10 21.44
N ASP A 132 -18.35 11.33 21.08
CA ASP A 132 -19.46 11.61 20.16
C ASP A 132 -18.99 11.92 18.73
N GLU A 133 -19.93 12.28 17.84
CA GLU A 133 -19.71 12.61 16.42
C GLU A 133 -18.74 13.79 16.22
N GLN A 134 -18.53 14.63 17.24
CA GLN A 134 -17.64 15.79 17.18
C GLN A 134 -16.25 15.52 17.77
N GLY A 135 -15.97 14.28 18.19
CA GLY A 135 -14.71 13.95 18.85
C GLY A 135 -14.59 14.48 20.28
N ARG A 136 -15.72 14.83 20.93
CA ARG A 136 -15.74 15.32 22.31
C ARG A 136 -15.65 14.16 23.27
N ILE A 137 -15.07 14.40 24.44
CA ILE A 137 -14.95 13.41 25.53
C ILE A 137 -15.67 13.89 26.78
N LYS A 138 -15.82 13.00 27.76
CA LYS A 138 -16.25 13.34 29.12
C LYS A 138 -15.09 13.17 30.09
N VAL A 139 -15.08 13.97 31.16
CA VAL A 139 -14.03 13.96 32.17
C VAL A 139 -14.62 13.99 33.58
N GLN A 140 -13.79 13.68 34.57
CA GLN A 140 -14.05 13.98 35.96
C GLN A 140 -12.88 14.77 36.52
N PHE A 141 -13.18 15.95 37.09
CA PHE A 141 -12.20 16.74 37.80
C PHE A 141 -11.91 16.15 39.18
N HIS A 142 -10.69 16.35 39.67
CA HIS A 142 -10.21 15.74 40.90
C HIS A 142 -10.89 16.26 42.17
N TRP A 143 -11.52 17.43 42.12
CA TRP A 143 -12.23 18.04 43.25
C TRP A 143 -13.72 17.66 43.32
N GLN A 144 -14.26 16.99 42.30
CA GLN A 144 -15.67 16.57 42.31
C GLN A 144 -15.89 15.45 43.35
N ARG A 145 -16.86 15.64 44.25
CA ARG A 145 -17.20 14.68 45.31
C ARG A 145 -18.55 14.04 45.04
N ALA A 146 -18.62 12.70 44.99
CA ALA A 146 -19.86 11.96 44.75
C ALA A 146 -21.00 12.33 45.71
N ALA A 147 -20.68 12.63 46.98
CA ALA A 147 -21.66 13.04 47.97
C ALA A 147 -22.38 14.36 47.63
N GLU A 148 -21.76 15.25 46.85
CA GLU A 148 -22.34 16.53 46.42
C GLU A 148 -23.08 16.43 45.08
N HIS A 149 -23.00 15.26 44.44
CA HIS A 149 -23.47 15.00 43.08
C HIS A 149 -24.22 13.66 42.97
N PRO A 150 -25.28 13.42 43.77
CA PRO A 150 -25.91 12.10 43.90
C PRO A 150 -26.61 11.58 42.64
N GLU A 151 -27.13 12.48 41.79
CA GLU A 151 -27.85 12.10 40.56
C GLU A 151 -26.99 12.25 39.30
N PHE A 152 -26.13 13.27 39.27
CA PHE A 152 -25.27 13.63 38.14
C PHE A 152 -23.93 14.16 38.67
N GLY A 153 -22.85 13.43 38.41
CA GLY A 153 -21.49 13.89 38.68
C GLY A 153 -20.70 12.99 39.63
N ALA A 154 -19.43 12.79 39.30
CA ALA A 154 -18.39 12.28 40.19
C ALA A 154 -18.35 10.76 40.50
N ASN A 155 -18.88 9.89 39.63
CA ASN A 155 -18.83 8.42 39.78
C ASN A 155 -17.82 7.73 38.83
N LEU A 156 -16.94 8.49 38.19
CA LEU A 156 -16.02 8.07 37.14
C LEU A 156 -16.73 7.38 35.96
N ASP A 157 -17.90 7.89 35.60
CA ASP A 157 -18.78 7.33 34.56
C ASP A 157 -19.12 8.35 33.46
N ASP A 158 -19.98 7.96 32.52
CA ASP A 158 -20.44 8.83 31.44
C ASP A 158 -21.37 9.97 31.90
N LYS A 159 -21.65 10.10 33.19
CA LYS A 159 -22.46 11.18 33.76
C LYS A 159 -21.64 12.18 34.56
N SER A 160 -20.32 11.99 34.65
CA SER A 160 -19.41 12.86 35.41
C SER A 160 -19.24 14.28 34.86
N SER A 161 -19.45 14.49 33.54
CA SER A 161 -19.43 15.81 32.91
C SER A 161 -20.30 15.91 31.66
N CYS A 162 -20.45 17.13 31.14
CA CYS A 162 -20.89 17.37 29.77
C CYS A 162 -19.83 16.92 28.76
N TRP A 163 -20.17 16.97 27.47
CA TRP A 163 -19.23 16.75 26.38
C TRP A 163 -18.27 17.93 26.24
N ILE A 164 -16.97 17.65 26.32
CA ILE A 164 -15.90 18.64 26.26
C ILE A 164 -15.10 18.45 24.96
N ARG A 165 -14.89 19.54 24.23
CA ARG A 165 -14.08 19.54 23.00
C ARG A 165 -12.61 19.32 23.32
N VAL A 166 -11.91 18.62 22.43
CA VAL A 166 -10.48 18.34 22.53
C VAL A 166 -9.73 19.13 21.47
N SER A 167 -8.75 19.91 21.91
CA SER A 167 -7.81 20.61 21.04
C SER A 167 -6.92 19.60 20.32
N MET A 168 -6.80 19.75 19.00
CA MET A 168 -5.96 18.92 18.14
C MET A 168 -4.86 19.78 17.50
N PRO A 169 -3.67 19.24 17.19
CA PRO A 169 -2.59 20.01 16.56
C PRO A 169 -2.98 20.68 15.23
N SER A 170 -3.93 20.09 14.49
CA SER A 170 -4.58 20.71 13.32
C SER A 170 -5.98 20.14 13.17
N ALA A 171 -6.96 21.00 12.88
CA ALA A 171 -8.36 20.64 12.69
C ALA A 171 -8.98 21.49 11.55
N GLY A 172 -9.24 20.86 10.42
CA GLY A 172 -9.89 21.45 9.24
C GLY A 172 -11.21 20.75 8.89
N ALA A 173 -11.91 21.26 7.88
CA ALA A 173 -13.15 20.66 7.39
C ALA A 173 -12.88 19.31 6.70
N GLY A 174 -12.92 18.22 7.47
CA GLY A 174 -12.73 16.85 6.99
C GLY A 174 -11.26 16.37 6.93
N PHE A 175 -10.31 17.11 7.50
CA PHE A 175 -8.90 16.72 7.58
C PHE A 175 -8.24 17.27 8.85
N GLY A 176 -7.16 16.64 9.31
CA GLY A 176 -6.42 17.08 10.50
C GLY A 176 -5.92 15.91 11.34
N HIS A 177 -5.66 16.17 12.62
CA HIS A 177 -5.27 15.16 13.60
C HIS A 177 -6.49 14.74 14.42
N GLN A 178 -6.59 13.44 14.71
CA GLN A 178 -7.62 12.91 15.58
C GLN A 178 -7.01 11.87 16.53
N PHE A 179 -6.65 12.32 17.73
CA PHE A 179 -6.18 11.47 18.81
C PHE A 179 -7.15 11.60 19.98
N ILE A 180 -8.19 10.78 19.98
CA ILE A 180 -9.22 10.81 21.03
C ILE A 180 -8.61 10.29 22.34
N PRO A 181 -8.58 11.09 23.42
CA PRO A 181 -8.15 10.62 24.72
C PRO A 181 -9.01 9.44 25.19
N ARG A 182 -8.36 8.39 25.68
CA ARG A 182 -9.00 7.16 26.15
C ARG A 182 -9.39 7.29 27.62
N ILE A 183 -10.40 6.52 28.03
CA ILE A 183 -10.85 6.48 29.43
C ILE A 183 -9.66 6.14 30.35
N GLY A 184 -9.53 6.88 31.45
CA GLY A 184 -8.42 6.79 32.39
C GLY A 184 -7.25 7.75 32.11
N GLN A 185 -7.10 8.25 30.89
CA GLN A 185 -6.03 9.21 30.58
C GLN A 185 -6.26 10.55 31.28
N GLU A 186 -5.16 11.25 31.57
CA GLU A 186 -5.20 12.58 32.18
C GLU A 186 -5.08 13.67 31.12
N VAL A 187 -5.99 14.65 31.20
CA VAL A 187 -6.08 15.78 30.27
C VAL A 187 -5.98 17.10 30.98
N LEU A 188 -5.45 18.11 30.28
CA LEU A 188 -5.51 19.50 30.69
C LEU A 188 -6.80 20.14 30.18
N VAL A 189 -7.58 20.73 31.08
CA VAL A 189 -8.84 21.42 30.80
C VAL A 189 -8.68 22.90 31.11
N ASP A 190 -8.85 23.72 30.08
CA ASP A 190 -8.96 25.18 30.18
C ASP A 190 -10.42 25.61 30.06
N PHE A 191 -10.69 26.87 30.40
CA PHE A 191 -12.04 27.43 30.45
C PHE A 191 -12.09 28.71 29.62
N ILE A 192 -12.91 28.73 28.57
CA ILE A 192 -12.98 29.85 27.62
C ILE A 192 -13.39 31.12 28.37
N GLU A 193 -12.57 32.17 28.31
CA GLU A 193 -12.75 33.43 29.05
C GLU A 193 -12.74 33.26 30.59
N GLY A 194 -12.18 32.15 31.09
CA GLY A 194 -12.20 31.77 32.52
C GLY A 194 -13.57 31.31 33.00
N ASP A 195 -14.53 31.07 32.10
CA ASP A 195 -15.89 30.66 32.43
C ASP A 195 -15.96 29.16 32.74
N ILE A 196 -16.26 28.81 33.99
CA ILE A 196 -16.29 27.41 34.45
C ILE A 196 -17.29 26.53 33.68
N ASP A 197 -18.29 27.15 33.05
CA ASP A 197 -19.31 26.46 32.26
C ASP A 197 -18.87 26.17 30.81
N ARG A 198 -17.68 26.65 30.40
CA ARG A 198 -17.17 26.53 29.02
C ARG A 198 -15.82 25.82 28.97
N PRO A 199 -15.73 24.55 29.41
CA PRO A 199 -14.49 23.80 29.41
C PRO A 199 -14.05 23.44 27.98
N ILE A 200 -12.74 23.33 27.79
CA ILE A 200 -12.09 22.82 26.59
C ILE A 200 -10.81 22.06 26.99
N VAL A 201 -10.63 20.84 26.47
CA VAL A 201 -9.39 20.09 26.67
C VAL A 201 -8.32 20.67 25.76
N THR A 202 -7.16 21.01 26.31
CA THR A 202 -6.06 21.66 25.59
C THR A 202 -4.87 20.74 25.34
N ALA A 203 -4.66 19.72 26.18
CA ALA A 203 -3.58 18.74 26.04
C ALA A 203 -3.87 17.43 26.80
N VAL A 204 -3.03 16.43 26.57
CA VAL A 204 -2.97 15.16 27.32
C VAL A 204 -1.61 15.10 28.01
N VAL A 205 -1.58 14.61 29.26
CA VAL A 205 -0.34 14.50 30.04
C VAL A 205 -0.10 13.06 30.51
N TYR A 206 1.16 12.66 30.56
CA TYR A 206 1.59 11.41 31.17
C TYR A 206 1.71 11.57 32.69
N ASN A 207 1.49 10.49 33.42
CA ASN A 207 1.61 10.44 34.88
C ASN A 207 2.12 9.07 35.34
N GLY A 208 2.15 8.81 36.65
CA GLY A 208 2.66 7.54 37.20
C GLY A 208 1.87 6.29 36.80
N SER A 209 0.57 6.44 36.53
CA SER A 209 -0.30 5.34 36.05
C SER A 209 -0.32 5.20 34.53
N HIS A 210 -0.03 6.29 33.82
CA HIS A 210 0.03 6.37 32.37
C HIS A 210 1.41 6.88 31.96
N PRO A 211 2.43 6.00 31.94
CA PRO A 211 3.79 6.40 31.62
C PRO A 211 3.94 6.77 30.14
N VAL A 212 5.04 7.47 29.83
CA VAL A 212 5.48 7.74 28.45
C VAL A 212 5.61 6.45 27.63
N PRO A 213 5.48 6.52 26.30
CA PRO A 213 5.60 5.34 25.44
C PRO A 213 7.00 4.74 25.49
N THR A 214 7.07 3.43 25.71
CA THR A 214 8.25 2.63 25.38
C THR A 214 8.20 2.25 23.90
N PHE A 215 9.15 2.76 23.12
CA PHE A 215 9.27 2.43 21.70
C PHE A 215 9.86 1.04 21.47
N SER A 216 9.34 0.33 20.46
CA SER A 216 9.74 -1.03 20.09
C SER A 216 9.69 -2.05 21.24
N GLY A 217 8.90 -1.77 22.29
CA GLY A 217 8.68 -2.67 23.42
C GLY A 217 9.91 -2.89 24.32
N ALA A 218 10.97 -2.09 24.18
CA ALA A 218 12.21 -2.25 24.95
C ALA A 218 12.74 -0.92 25.50
N GLY A 219 13.34 -1.00 26.68
CA GLY A 219 13.89 0.15 27.41
C GLY A 219 12.82 1.14 27.88
N ALA A 220 13.29 2.22 28.50
CA ALA A 220 12.44 3.30 29.01
C ALA A 220 13.25 4.60 29.12
N LEU A 221 12.54 5.70 29.38
CA LEU A 221 13.18 6.90 29.93
C LEU A 221 13.70 6.60 31.35
N PRO A 222 14.81 7.24 31.78
CA PRO A 222 15.57 8.28 31.09
C PRO A 222 16.65 7.76 30.12
N ALA A 223 16.88 6.45 30.04
CA ALA A 223 17.99 5.91 29.26
C ALA A 223 17.79 6.08 27.74
N ASN A 224 16.56 5.89 27.24
CA ASN A 224 16.21 6.05 25.83
C ASN A 224 15.79 7.49 25.47
N LYS A 225 16.44 8.50 26.04
CA LYS A 225 16.08 9.94 25.87
C LYS A 225 16.23 10.49 24.45
N THR A 226 16.94 9.79 23.57
CA THR A 226 17.12 10.16 22.15
C THR A 226 16.03 9.60 21.24
N LEU A 227 15.10 8.82 21.78
CA LEU A 227 13.97 8.27 21.04
C LEU A 227 12.76 9.19 21.13
N SER A 228 12.11 9.44 19.99
CA SER A 228 10.88 10.23 19.92
C SER A 228 9.92 9.66 18.86
N GLY A 229 8.64 10.05 18.91
CA GLY A 229 7.67 9.65 17.91
C GLY A 229 6.27 9.37 18.44
N ILE A 230 5.51 8.57 17.69
CA ILE A 230 4.12 8.25 17.95
C ILE A 230 4.01 6.74 18.11
N LYS A 231 3.44 6.27 19.22
CA LYS A 231 3.07 4.87 19.43
C LYS A 231 1.58 4.78 19.73
N SER A 232 0.85 4.06 18.90
CA SER A 232 -0.57 3.77 19.12
C SER A 232 -0.75 2.53 19.99
N LYS A 233 -2.00 2.18 20.28
CA LYS A 233 -2.39 0.94 20.92
C LYS A 233 -3.61 0.39 20.20
N GLU A 234 -3.64 -0.90 19.92
CA GLU A 234 -4.82 -1.62 19.44
C GLU A 234 -6.02 -1.35 20.36
N PHE A 235 -7.20 -1.22 19.78
CA PHE A 235 -8.44 -1.06 20.54
C PHE A 235 -8.82 -2.41 21.14
N GLU A 236 -9.00 -2.48 22.46
CA GLU A 236 -9.32 -3.73 23.19
C GLU A 236 -8.28 -4.85 22.99
N GLY A 237 -7.05 -4.49 22.59
CA GLY A 237 -5.97 -5.43 22.29
C GLY A 237 -4.59 -4.97 22.77
N GLY A 238 -3.57 -5.71 22.34
CA GLY A 238 -2.18 -5.54 22.80
C GLY A 238 -1.19 -5.11 21.72
N GLN A 239 -1.59 -5.13 20.44
CA GLN A 239 -0.74 -4.69 19.33
C GLN A 239 -0.61 -3.16 19.29
N TYR A 240 0.31 -2.67 18.48
CA TYR A 240 0.51 -1.24 18.27
C TYR A 240 1.07 -0.95 16.88
N GLY A 241 0.88 0.28 16.43
CA GLY A 241 1.67 0.90 15.38
C GLY A 241 2.65 1.89 16.00
N GLU A 242 3.80 2.09 15.38
CA GLU A 242 4.75 3.12 15.80
C GLU A 242 5.43 3.81 14.63
N LEU A 243 5.56 5.13 14.75
CA LEU A 243 6.50 5.97 14.04
C LEU A 243 7.56 6.38 15.06
N LEU A 244 8.80 5.94 14.87
CA LEU A 244 9.92 6.15 15.77
C LEU A 244 11.04 6.91 15.04
N PHE A 245 11.54 7.96 15.68
CA PHE A 245 12.78 8.66 15.34
C PHE A 245 13.81 8.37 16.43
N ASP A 246 15.02 7.99 16.02
CA ASP A 246 16.16 7.76 16.91
C ASP A 246 17.23 8.77 16.54
N ASP A 247 17.40 9.80 17.37
CA ASP A 247 18.34 10.90 17.12
C ASP A 247 19.69 10.65 17.81
N THR A 248 20.02 9.40 18.09
CA THR A 248 21.31 9.03 18.67
C THR A 248 22.43 9.40 17.69
N LYS A 249 23.43 10.14 18.19
CA LYS A 249 24.52 10.67 17.37
C LYS A 249 25.25 9.55 16.64
N GLY A 250 25.29 9.64 15.30
CA GLY A 250 25.93 8.65 14.44
C GLY A 250 25.06 7.41 14.12
N GLU A 251 23.88 7.31 14.72
CA GLU A 251 22.99 6.15 14.64
C GLU A 251 21.55 6.60 14.28
N VAL A 252 21.44 7.66 13.47
CA VAL A 252 20.16 8.26 13.12
C VAL A 252 19.32 7.29 12.29
N ARG A 253 18.08 7.07 12.72
CA ARG A 253 17.13 6.24 11.98
C ARG A 253 15.68 6.71 12.16
N THR A 254 14.88 6.31 11.19
CA THR A 254 13.42 6.42 11.22
C THR A 254 12.80 5.06 10.99
N LYS A 255 11.81 4.70 11.81
CA LYS A 255 11.08 3.44 11.70
C LYS A 255 9.59 3.73 11.66
N LEU A 256 8.92 3.20 10.64
CA LEU A 256 7.46 3.08 10.59
C LEU A 256 7.12 1.60 10.69
N SER A 257 6.32 1.21 11.68
CA SER A 257 5.97 -0.19 11.87
C SER A 257 4.58 -0.43 12.42
N SER A 258 4.06 -1.61 12.09
CA SER A 258 2.90 -2.23 12.72
C SER A 258 3.33 -3.54 13.35
N GLU A 259 2.86 -3.83 14.57
CA GLU A 259 3.11 -5.12 15.22
C GLU A 259 2.51 -6.29 14.42
N HIS A 260 1.48 -6.02 13.60
CA HIS A 260 0.85 -7.02 12.76
C HIS A 260 1.81 -7.56 11.68
N GLY A 261 2.17 -8.84 11.80
CA GLY A 261 3.20 -9.46 10.96
C GLY A 261 4.56 -8.77 11.06
N LYS A 262 4.74 -7.92 12.10
CA LYS A 262 5.81 -6.94 12.26
C LYS A 262 6.19 -6.33 10.92
N THR A 263 5.23 -5.72 10.26
CA THR A 263 5.45 -5.07 8.96
C THR A 263 6.16 -3.74 9.21
N GLN A 264 7.31 -3.50 8.56
CA GLN A 264 8.16 -2.34 8.87
C GLN A 264 8.79 -1.74 7.62
N LEU A 265 8.88 -0.40 7.63
CA LEU A 265 9.83 0.37 6.85
C LEU A 265 10.87 0.94 7.82
N ASN A 266 12.11 0.48 7.70
CA ASN A 266 13.24 0.93 8.51
C ASN A 266 14.21 1.72 7.62
N LEU A 267 14.63 2.91 8.04
CA LEU A 267 15.49 3.82 7.28
C LEU A 267 16.67 4.30 8.14
N GLY A 268 17.89 4.33 7.58
CA GLY A 268 19.10 4.83 8.24
C GLY A 268 19.90 3.72 8.93
N TYR A 269 20.30 3.96 10.17
CA TYR A 269 21.09 3.02 10.98
C TYR A 269 20.20 1.97 11.65
N LEU A 270 20.13 0.76 11.10
CA LEU A 270 19.19 -0.26 11.54
C LEU A 270 19.75 -1.02 12.74
N ILE A 271 19.09 -0.92 13.89
CA ILE A 271 19.46 -1.62 15.13
C ILE A 271 18.28 -2.39 15.72
N HIS A 272 18.58 -3.38 16.55
CA HIS A 272 17.61 -3.96 17.48
C HIS A 272 17.09 -2.89 18.47
N PRO A 273 15.92 -3.09 19.10
CA PRO A 273 15.36 -2.13 20.06
C PRO A 273 16.35 -1.73 21.15
N ARG A 274 16.42 -0.43 21.49
CA ARG A 274 17.37 0.04 22.50
C ARG A 274 16.93 -0.35 23.91
N THR A 275 17.84 -0.93 24.68
CA THR A 275 17.71 -1.12 26.12
C THR A 275 18.84 -0.34 26.79
N ASP A 276 18.49 0.48 27.78
CA ASP A 276 19.43 1.35 28.48
C ASP A 276 20.26 2.26 27.55
N GLY A 277 19.63 2.80 26.50
CA GLY A 277 20.26 3.67 25.50
C GLY A 277 21.13 2.96 24.47
N LYS A 278 21.28 1.63 24.56
CA LYS A 278 22.11 0.82 23.66
C LYS A 278 21.26 -0.11 22.81
N GLY A 279 21.60 -0.28 21.54
CA GLY A 279 20.97 -1.28 20.68
C GLY A 279 21.98 -1.89 19.72
N GLU A 280 21.84 -3.18 19.46
CA GLU A 280 22.76 -3.92 18.59
C GLU A 280 22.52 -3.61 17.11
N PRO A 281 23.56 -3.26 16.33
CA PRO A 281 23.46 -3.06 14.89
C PRO A 281 22.96 -4.30 14.14
N ARG A 282 22.09 -4.08 13.16
CA ARG A 282 21.57 -5.13 12.26
C ARG A 282 21.74 -4.80 10.77
N GLY A 283 22.06 -3.56 10.42
CA GLY A 283 22.32 -3.15 9.04
C GLY A 283 22.26 -1.63 8.83
N GLU A 284 22.47 -1.19 7.61
CA GLU A 284 22.42 0.22 7.21
C GLU A 284 21.64 0.37 5.88
N GLY A 285 21.01 1.52 5.66
CA GLY A 285 20.26 1.81 4.44
C GLY A 285 18.76 1.76 4.67
N PHE A 286 18.03 0.95 3.90
CA PHE A 286 16.60 0.76 4.08
C PHE A 286 16.23 -0.72 4.14
N GLU A 287 15.21 -1.04 4.92
CA GLU A 287 14.55 -2.34 4.90
C GLU A 287 13.04 -2.15 4.81
N LEU A 288 12.43 -2.83 3.85
CA LEU A 288 10.99 -3.11 3.85
C LEU A 288 10.80 -4.59 4.18
N ARG A 289 10.22 -4.89 5.35
CA ARG A 289 10.01 -6.28 5.82
C ARG A 289 8.58 -6.55 6.27
N THR A 290 8.18 -7.81 6.18
CA THR A 290 6.97 -8.35 6.79
C THR A 290 7.09 -9.87 6.90
N ASP A 291 6.46 -10.47 7.91
CA ASP A 291 6.30 -11.93 8.02
C ASP A 291 5.08 -12.41 7.19
N LYS A 292 4.41 -11.50 6.48
CA LYS A 292 3.24 -11.74 5.63
C LYS A 292 3.59 -11.52 4.15
N GLN A 293 2.59 -11.60 3.28
CA GLN A 293 2.75 -11.32 1.86
C GLN A 293 3.05 -9.83 1.63
N GLY A 294 3.98 -9.54 0.72
CA GLY A 294 4.32 -8.19 0.27
C GLY A 294 4.06 -8.00 -1.22
N ALA A 295 3.81 -6.77 -1.64
CA ALA A 295 3.69 -6.42 -3.05
C ALA A 295 4.33 -5.04 -3.31
N ILE A 296 5.10 -4.95 -4.40
CA ILE A 296 5.58 -3.68 -4.97
C ILE A 296 4.92 -3.54 -6.33
N ARG A 297 4.12 -2.48 -6.52
CA ARG A 297 3.38 -2.22 -7.77
C ARG A 297 3.63 -0.79 -8.22
N ALA A 298 3.99 -0.62 -9.48
CA ALA A 298 4.25 0.67 -10.10
C ALA A 298 3.95 0.63 -11.61
N SER A 299 3.78 1.79 -12.24
CA SER A 299 3.65 1.93 -13.71
C SER A 299 5.01 1.81 -14.43
N GLY A 300 5.91 1.01 -13.87
CA GLY A 300 7.31 0.85 -14.22
C GLY A 300 8.19 0.89 -12.95
N LEU A 301 9.20 0.02 -12.89
CA LEU A 301 10.02 -0.20 -11.68
C LEU A 301 11.51 -0.32 -12.04
N LEU A 302 12.34 0.55 -11.46
CA LEU A 302 13.79 0.46 -11.53
C LEU A 302 14.31 -0.13 -10.21
N ILE A 303 15.04 -1.24 -10.29
CA ILE A 303 15.78 -1.81 -9.15
C ILE A 303 17.26 -1.81 -9.54
N SER A 304 18.03 -0.95 -8.89
CA SER A 304 19.43 -0.71 -9.22
C SER A 304 20.31 -0.68 -7.99
N THR A 305 21.54 -1.19 -8.10
CA THR A 305 22.61 -0.98 -7.11
C THR A 305 23.52 0.21 -7.45
N GLU A 306 23.23 0.93 -8.53
CA GLU A 306 24.02 2.09 -8.96
C GLU A 306 23.97 3.21 -7.91
N ALA A 307 25.15 3.66 -7.47
CA ALA A 307 25.26 4.67 -6.43
C ALA A 307 24.84 6.07 -6.94
N LYS A 308 23.86 6.69 -6.26
CA LYS A 308 23.48 8.10 -6.43
C LYS A 308 23.72 8.87 -5.12
N GLY A 309 24.97 9.24 -4.89
CA GLY A 309 25.39 9.93 -3.66
C GLY A 309 24.55 11.18 -3.39
N GLY A 310 24.08 11.33 -2.14
CA GLY A 310 23.26 12.47 -1.71
C GLY A 310 21.91 12.60 -2.43
N ALA A 311 21.39 11.51 -3.01
CA ALA A 311 20.20 11.53 -3.87
C ALA A 311 20.33 12.52 -5.05
N SER A 312 21.54 12.68 -5.58
CA SER A 312 21.79 13.48 -6.78
C SER A 312 21.23 12.81 -8.04
N GLY A 313 20.90 13.63 -9.05
CA GLY A 313 20.31 13.14 -10.30
C GLY A 313 18.79 12.95 -10.23
N LYS A 314 18.25 12.19 -11.20
CA LYS A 314 16.81 11.89 -11.28
C LYS A 314 16.50 10.57 -10.59
N GLN A 315 15.30 10.44 -10.04
CA GLN A 315 14.82 9.20 -9.40
C GLN A 315 14.95 7.97 -10.32
N LEU A 316 14.66 8.15 -11.62
CA LEU A 316 14.71 7.08 -12.63
C LEU A 316 15.95 7.17 -13.52
N ASP A 317 17.02 7.85 -13.09
CA ASP A 317 18.29 7.79 -13.80
C ASP A 317 18.79 6.34 -13.85
N ARG A 318 19.16 5.91 -15.05
CA ARG A 318 19.41 4.51 -15.42
C ARG A 318 20.37 4.41 -16.60
N SER A 319 21.20 5.43 -16.78
CA SER A 319 22.11 5.55 -17.93
C SER A 319 23.03 4.32 -18.08
N PRO A 320 23.64 3.76 -17.01
CA PRO A 320 24.42 2.52 -17.12
C PRO A 320 23.59 1.30 -17.56
N ALA A 321 22.36 1.16 -17.04
CA ALA A 321 21.47 0.08 -17.44
C ALA A 321 21.04 0.19 -18.91
N GLN A 322 20.83 1.41 -19.41
CA GLN A 322 20.57 1.67 -20.84
C GLN A 322 21.77 1.26 -21.71
N SER A 323 22.98 1.67 -21.34
CA SER A 323 24.19 1.31 -22.10
C SER A 323 24.42 -0.22 -22.15
N GLN A 324 24.09 -0.94 -21.07
CA GLN A 324 24.15 -2.40 -21.06
C GLN A 324 23.11 -3.05 -21.99
N LEU A 325 21.87 -2.54 -22.01
CA LEU A 325 20.84 -3.00 -22.94
C LEU A 325 21.20 -2.71 -24.40
N GLU A 326 21.77 -1.54 -24.68
CA GLU A 326 22.25 -1.17 -26.02
C GLU A 326 23.38 -2.10 -26.48
N SER A 327 24.34 -2.40 -25.59
CA SER A 327 25.44 -3.32 -25.90
C SER A 327 24.97 -4.76 -26.11
N ALA A 328 23.94 -5.19 -25.37
CA ALA A 328 23.30 -6.50 -25.57
C ALA A 328 22.59 -6.58 -26.93
N LEU A 329 21.85 -5.53 -27.29
CA LEU A 329 21.22 -5.41 -28.61
C LEU A 329 22.25 -5.45 -29.75
N GLU A 330 23.36 -4.72 -29.62
CA GLU A 330 24.42 -4.71 -30.63
C GLU A 330 25.08 -6.09 -30.80
N THR A 331 25.36 -6.78 -29.69
CA THR A 331 25.90 -8.15 -29.72
C THR A 331 24.96 -9.12 -30.44
N ALA A 332 23.67 -9.03 -30.10
CA ALA A 332 22.59 -9.79 -30.71
C ALA A 332 22.49 -9.57 -32.22
N LYS A 333 22.46 -8.30 -32.65
CA LYS A 333 22.38 -7.91 -34.07
C LYS A 333 23.59 -8.42 -34.86
N ASN A 334 24.80 -8.14 -34.38
CA ASN A 334 26.03 -8.52 -35.08
C ASN A 334 26.18 -10.04 -35.26
N LEU A 335 25.84 -10.82 -34.24
CA LEU A 335 25.86 -12.29 -34.33
C LEU A 335 24.75 -12.83 -35.25
N GLY A 336 23.55 -12.26 -35.20
CA GLY A 336 22.44 -12.64 -36.08
C GLY A 336 22.72 -12.35 -37.56
N GLU A 337 23.29 -11.18 -37.87
CA GLU A 337 23.74 -10.86 -39.24
C GLU A 337 24.83 -11.81 -39.74
N TYR A 338 25.77 -12.19 -38.87
CA TYR A 338 26.81 -13.14 -39.24
C TYR A 338 26.24 -14.54 -39.47
N ALA A 339 25.32 -15.00 -38.62
CA ALA A 339 24.61 -16.26 -38.78
C ALA A 339 23.84 -16.30 -40.12
N THR A 340 23.10 -15.23 -40.43
CA THR A 340 22.33 -15.11 -41.69
C THR A 340 23.23 -15.20 -42.93
N LYS A 341 24.40 -14.53 -42.90
CA LYS A 341 25.40 -14.63 -43.99
C LYS A 341 25.97 -16.04 -44.18
N GLN A 342 25.83 -16.90 -43.18
CA GLN A 342 26.28 -18.31 -43.18
C GLN A 342 25.09 -19.29 -43.27
N LEU A 343 23.95 -18.85 -43.79
CA LEU A 343 22.74 -19.66 -44.01
C LEU A 343 22.07 -20.18 -42.73
N ALA A 344 22.43 -19.66 -41.55
CA ALA A 344 21.74 -19.92 -40.29
C ALA A 344 20.67 -18.84 -40.04
N ASP A 345 19.68 -19.15 -39.20
CA ASP A 345 18.60 -18.21 -38.93
C ASP A 345 19.04 -16.97 -38.14
N SER A 346 18.37 -15.85 -38.43
CA SER A 346 18.54 -14.60 -37.72
C SER A 346 17.79 -14.60 -36.39
N MET A 347 18.17 -13.71 -35.49
CA MET A 347 17.46 -13.50 -34.22
C MET A 347 16.52 -12.30 -34.34
N GLU A 348 15.33 -12.41 -33.75
CA GLU A 348 14.32 -11.35 -33.68
C GLU A 348 14.80 -10.18 -32.80
N THR A 349 15.63 -9.31 -33.37
CA THR A 349 16.13 -8.12 -32.71
C THR A 349 15.20 -6.92 -32.89
N GLY A 350 14.32 -6.94 -33.90
CA GLY A 350 13.37 -5.88 -34.21
C GLY A 350 13.98 -4.61 -34.80
N ASP A 351 14.89 -4.76 -35.77
CA ASP A 351 15.47 -3.61 -36.48
C ASP A 351 14.39 -2.83 -37.24
N ASP A 352 14.41 -1.50 -37.16
CA ASP A 352 13.32 -0.62 -37.66
C ASP A 352 11.90 -1.03 -37.20
N ASP A 353 11.80 -1.65 -36.02
CA ASP A 353 10.58 -2.21 -35.43
C ASP A 353 9.91 -3.25 -36.33
N GLN A 354 10.69 -4.01 -37.11
CA GLN A 354 10.21 -5.08 -37.97
C GLN A 354 10.49 -6.46 -37.37
N THR A 355 9.48 -7.31 -37.38
CA THR A 355 9.65 -8.72 -37.03
C THR A 355 10.41 -9.49 -38.12
N ILE A 356 10.75 -10.75 -37.85
CA ILE A 356 11.44 -11.66 -38.77
C ILE A 356 10.54 -12.87 -39.03
N LYS A 357 10.33 -13.21 -40.31
CA LYS A 357 9.58 -14.41 -40.71
C LYS A 357 10.46 -15.67 -40.61
N PRO A 358 9.88 -16.89 -40.60
CA PRO A 358 10.66 -18.13 -40.55
C PRO A 358 11.65 -18.33 -41.70
N ASP A 359 11.54 -17.59 -42.80
CA ASP A 359 12.47 -17.59 -43.94
C ASP A 359 13.56 -16.50 -43.84
N ASN A 360 13.71 -15.89 -42.65
CA ASN A 360 14.57 -14.74 -42.36
C ASN A 360 14.26 -13.46 -43.13
N SER A 361 13.15 -13.42 -43.89
CA SER A 361 12.71 -12.18 -44.54
C SER A 361 12.05 -11.22 -43.54
N PRO A 362 12.06 -9.90 -43.82
CA PRO A 362 11.36 -8.94 -42.98
C PRO A 362 9.86 -9.26 -42.83
N GLY A 363 9.42 -9.22 -41.59
CA GLY A 363 8.06 -9.41 -41.12
C GLY A 363 7.27 -8.10 -41.03
N ASP A 364 6.18 -8.15 -40.27
CA ASP A 364 5.33 -6.99 -40.01
C ASP A 364 6.00 -6.05 -39.00
N LYS A 365 5.59 -4.77 -39.04
CA LYS A 365 6.00 -3.80 -38.03
C LYS A 365 5.32 -4.10 -36.70
N ALA A 366 6.10 -4.17 -35.63
CA ALA A 366 5.63 -4.30 -34.26
C ALA A 366 6.53 -3.45 -33.34
N ASN A 367 5.93 -2.58 -32.53
CA ASN A 367 6.67 -1.70 -31.61
C ASN A 367 6.97 -2.38 -30.26
N HIS A 368 6.76 -3.70 -30.17
CA HIS A 368 6.96 -4.50 -28.97
C HIS A 368 7.23 -5.96 -29.32
N GLY A 369 7.78 -6.69 -28.35
CA GLY A 369 7.96 -8.14 -28.45
C GLY A 369 9.30 -8.58 -29.04
N HIS A 370 10.22 -7.66 -29.24
CA HIS A 370 11.59 -7.86 -29.73
C HIS A 370 12.59 -7.11 -28.84
N LEU A 371 13.89 -7.42 -28.96
CA LEU A 371 14.92 -6.85 -28.08
C LEU A 371 15.04 -5.31 -28.18
N HIS A 372 14.89 -4.75 -29.38
CA HIS A 372 14.95 -3.30 -29.61
C HIS A 372 13.89 -2.52 -28.81
N HIS A 373 12.70 -3.10 -28.59
CA HIS A 373 11.66 -2.49 -27.76
C HIS A 373 12.15 -2.25 -26.34
N HIS A 374 12.94 -3.15 -25.74
CA HIS A 374 13.46 -2.92 -24.38
C HIS A 374 14.41 -1.73 -24.31
N VAL A 375 15.24 -1.50 -25.35
CA VAL A 375 16.08 -0.30 -25.44
C VAL A 375 15.21 0.96 -25.52
N HIS A 376 14.21 0.99 -26.42
CA HIS A 376 13.31 2.14 -26.55
C HIS A 376 12.44 2.39 -25.32
N ALA A 377 11.89 1.33 -24.73
CA ALA A 377 11.09 1.41 -23.52
C ALA A 377 11.94 1.93 -22.35
N SER A 378 13.19 1.48 -22.24
CA SER A 378 14.13 2.02 -21.26
C SER A 378 14.44 3.49 -21.51
N LYS A 379 14.47 4.00 -22.73
CA LYS A 379 14.66 5.45 -23.00
C LYS A 379 13.41 6.26 -22.61
N SER A 380 12.23 5.79 -22.99
CA SER A 380 10.94 6.47 -22.74
C SER A 380 10.38 6.28 -21.32
N PHE A 381 11.11 5.63 -20.40
CA PHE A 381 10.64 5.23 -19.07
C PHE A 381 10.01 6.38 -18.27
N GLU A 382 10.64 7.56 -18.21
CA GLU A 382 10.14 8.69 -17.41
C GLU A 382 9.52 9.82 -18.25
N ALA A 383 9.43 9.66 -19.57
CA ALA A 383 8.95 10.71 -20.47
C ALA A 383 7.51 11.11 -20.12
N GLY A 384 7.28 12.40 -19.85
CA GLY A 384 6.01 12.95 -19.37
C GLY A 384 5.86 12.99 -17.84
N SER A 385 6.90 12.67 -17.07
CA SER A 385 6.92 12.81 -15.60
C SER A 385 7.34 14.23 -15.16
N ASN A 386 7.43 14.45 -13.84
CA ASN A 386 7.94 15.73 -13.31
C ASN A 386 9.43 15.98 -13.63
N THR A 387 10.22 14.96 -13.98
CA THR A 387 11.63 15.07 -14.37
C THR A 387 11.86 15.14 -15.89
N ASP A 388 10.80 14.95 -16.70
CA ASP A 388 10.81 15.08 -18.16
C ASP A 388 9.44 15.48 -18.70
N LYS A 389 8.95 16.66 -18.30
CA LYS A 389 7.59 17.14 -18.61
C LYS A 389 7.31 17.22 -20.11
N ASP A 390 8.30 17.64 -20.88
CA ASP A 390 8.19 17.80 -22.34
C ASP A 390 8.38 16.47 -23.09
N GLY A 391 8.71 15.38 -22.38
CA GLY A 391 8.93 14.06 -22.96
C GLY A 391 10.15 13.98 -23.89
N LYS A 392 11.22 14.71 -23.59
CA LYS A 392 12.44 14.76 -24.42
C LYS A 392 13.18 13.44 -24.46
N THR A 393 13.00 12.58 -23.47
CA THR A 393 13.61 11.24 -23.39
C THR A 393 12.83 10.17 -24.17
N LYS A 394 11.72 10.54 -24.80
CA LYS A 394 10.85 9.64 -25.55
C LYS A 394 11.51 9.19 -26.86
N SER A 395 11.64 7.89 -27.05
CA SER A 395 11.97 7.29 -28.34
C SER A 395 10.83 7.45 -29.35
N LYS A 396 11.16 7.53 -30.65
CA LYS A 396 10.18 7.62 -31.74
C LYS A 396 9.19 6.45 -31.65
N GLU A 397 7.90 6.73 -31.80
CA GLU A 397 6.82 5.71 -31.82
C GLU A 397 6.63 4.87 -30.53
N GLN A 398 7.40 5.15 -29.46
CA GLN A 398 7.25 4.56 -28.13
C GLN A 398 6.49 5.49 -27.19
N ALA A 399 5.48 5.00 -26.45
CA ALA A 399 4.81 5.83 -25.44
C ALA A 399 5.77 6.28 -24.31
N GLY A 400 5.46 7.39 -23.62
CA GLY A 400 6.16 7.74 -22.37
C GLY A 400 5.66 6.91 -21.20
N GLN A 401 6.31 7.01 -20.03
CA GLN A 401 5.92 6.31 -18.80
C GLN A 401 5.80 4.79 -19.00
N GLN A 402 6.88 4.19 -19.50
CA GLN A 402 6.90 2.78 -19.88
C GLN A 402 6.78 1.84 -18.68
N LYS A 403 5.92 0.83 -18.83
CA LYS A 403 5.57 -0.13 -17.77
C LYS A 403 6.51 -1.34 -17.78
N ILE A 404 7.81 -1.08 -17.62
CA ILE A 404 8.84 -2.12 -17.59
C ILE A 404 9.43 -2.28 -16.18
N ILE A 405 10.00 -3.45 -15.91
CA ILE A 405 10.88 -3.66 -14.76
C ILE A 405 12.30 -3.69 -15.30
N LEU A 406 13.16 -2.78 -14.84
CA LEU A 406 14.57 -2.77 -15.17
C LEU A 406 15.37 -3.16 -13.93
N LEU A 407 16.04 -4.32 -14.01
CA LEU A 407 16.92 -4.83 -12.96
C LEU A 407 18.37 -4.60 -13.39
N HIS A 408 19.13 -3.86 -12.57
CA HIS A 408 20.54 -3.56 -12.84
C HIS A 408 21.37 -3.76 -11.58
N GLY A 409 22.46 -4.51 -11.69
CA GLY A 409 23.46 -4.65 -10.64
C GLY A 409 24.83 -4.33 -11.20
N GLU A 410 25.49 -3.32 -10.65
CA GLU A 410 26.81 -2.85 -11.11
C GLU A 410 27.86 -3.98 -11.01
N ASP A 411 27.83 -4.73 -9.90
CA ASP A 411 28.66 -5.91 -9.65
C ASP A 411 27.97 -7.24 -10.00
N GLY A 412 26.85 -7.20 -10.73
CA GLY A 412 26.11 -8.36 -11.21
C GLY A 412 24.78 -8.63 -10.51
N VAL A 413 24.05 -9.63 -11.02
CA VAL A 413 22.72 -10.03 -10.54
C VAL A 413 22.66 -11.55 -10.40
N ALA A 414 22.22 -12.03 -9.23
CA ALA A 414 22.00 -13.45 -8.96
C ALA A 414 20.52 -13.71 -8.66
N ILE A 415 19.92 -14.68 -9.35
CA ILE A 415 18.53 -15.13 -9.12
C ILE A 415 18.60 -16.59 -8.71
N THR A 416 18.19 -16.91 -7.47
CA THR A 416 18.35 -18.24 -6.89
C THR A 416 17.07 -18.70 -6.20
N THR A 417 16.85 -20.01 -6.15
CA THR A 417 15.77 -20.66 -5.40
C THR A 417 16.17 -22.11 -5.09
N PRO A 418 15.85 -22.65 -3.91
CA PRO A 418 16.02 -24.08 -3.63
C PRO A 418 14.97 -24.96 -4.34
N GLN A 419 13.96 -24.34 -4.96
CA GLN A 419 12.87 -25.00 -5.68
C GLN A 419 12.98 -24.71 -7.19
N SER A 420 11.87 -24.74 -7.91
CA SER A 420 11.84 -24.47 -9.36
C SER A 420 11.92 -22.97 -9.67
N GLN A 421 12.62 -22.64 -10.77
CA GLN A 421 12.61 -21.32 -11.40
C GLN A 421 11.98 -21.44 -12.78
N THR A 422 11.06 -20.52 -13.12
CA THR A 422 10.40 -20.48 -14.43
C THR A 422 10.59 -19.10 -15.05
N LEU A 423 11.08 -19.07 -16.28
CA LEU A 423 11.18 -17.87 -17.12
C LEU A 423 10.23 -18.07 -18.30
N SER A 424 9.27 -17.16 -18.48
CA SER A 424 8.26 -17.25 -19.53
C SER A 424 8.07 -15.87 -20.15
N ALA A 425 8.06 -15.82 -21.48
CA ALA A 425 7.74 -14.63 -22.24
C ALA A 425 6.62 -14.96 -23.24
N GLY A 426 5.73 -14.00 -23.49
CA GLY A 426 4.66 -14.16 -24.48
C GLY A 426 5.11 -13.98 -25.93
N SER A 427 6.29 -13.35 -26.12
CA SER A 427 6.94 -13.21 -27.43
C SER A 427 8.33 -13.86 -27.40
N ASN A 428 9.35 -13.15 -26.91
CA ASN A 428 10.76 -13.54 -27.01
C ASN A 428 11.41 -13.66 -25.64
N LEU A 429 12.29 -14.65 -25.50
CA LEU A 429 13.20 -14.79 -24.37
C LEU A 429 14.63 -14.63 -24.86
N ASP A 430 15.16 -13.41 -24.75
CA ASP A 430 16.51 -13.09 -25.20
C ASP A 430 17.54 -13.31 -24.09
N GLN A 431 18.54 -14.17 -24.33
CA GLN A 431 19.66 -14.43 -23.41
C GLN A 431 20.98 -14.02 -24.07
N VAL A 432 21.45 -12.81 -23.77
CA VAL A 432 22.66 -12.25 -24.37
C VAL A 432 23.79 -12.16 -23.34
N ALA A 433 24.96 -12.67 -23.70
CA ALA A 433 26.19 -12.50 -22.94
C ALA A 433 27.31 -12.05 -23.89
N GLN A 434 28.08 -11.03 -23.50
CA GLN A 434 29.20 -10.52 -24.31
C GLN A 434 30.40 -11.48 -24.37
N ARG A 435 30.52 -12.39 -23.38
CA ARG A 435 31.65 -13.32 -23.28
C ARG A 435 31.21 -14.77 -23.41
N ASP A 436 30.65 -15.34 -22.35
CA ASP A 436 30.25 -16.75 -22.29
C ASP A 436 28.80 -16.87 -21.81
N SER A 437 28.01 -17.69 -22.49
CA SER A 437 26.73 -18.19 -21.98
C SER A 437 26.89 -19.65 -21.56
N ASN A 438 26.63 -19.94 -20.29
CA ASN A 438 26.83 -21.26 -19.71
C ASN A 438 25.50 -21.82 -19.20
N GLN A 439 25.11 -22.99 -19.72
CA GLN A 439 23.95 -23.74 -19.24
C GLN A 439 24.41 -25.09 -18.69
N SER A 440 24.16 -25.33 -17.41
CA SER A 440 24.55 -26.58 -16.73
C SER A 440 23.32 -27.21 -16.07
N THR A 441 23.09 -28.50 -16.31
CA THR A 441 21.99 -29.25 -15.71
C THR A 441 22.53 -30.50 -15.02
N GLY A 442 22.01 -30.80 -13.82
CA GLY A 442 22.47 -31.97 -13.06
C GLY A 442 21.92 -33.32 -13.54
N ARG A 443 20.88 -33.32 -14.38
CA ARG A 443 20.21 -34.56 -14.82
C ARG A 443 19.85 -34.59 -16.29
N ARG A 444 19.10 -33.61 -16.79
CA ARG A 444 18.63 -33.55 -18.19
C ARG A 444 18.60 -32.12 -18.66
N TRP A 445 19.02 -31.92 -19.91
CA TRP A 445 18.76 -30.70 -20.67
C TRP A 445 17.77 -31.07 -21.79
N ILE A 446 16.60 -30.42 -21.78
CA ILE A 446 15.51 -30.68 -22.71
C ILE A 446 15.18 -29.35 -23.38
N HIS A 447 15.22 -29.33 -24.71
CA HIS A 447 14.92 -28.16 -25.52
C HIS A 447 13.91 -28.55 -26.60
N ASN A 448 12.63 -28.26 -26.35
CA ASN A 448 11.54 -28.53 -27.28
C ASN A 448 11.19 -27.25 -28.02
N VAL A 449 11.28 -27.26 -29.35
CA VAL A 449 11.07 -26.09 -30.20
C VAL A 449 9.99 -26.37 -31.22
N GLY A 450 9.08 -25.42 -31.42
CA GLY A 450 7.87 -25.62 -32.22
C GLY A 450 8.04 -25.52 -33.74
N GLN A 451 9.10 -24.86 -34.22
CA GLN A 451 9.35 -24.68 -35.66
C GLN A 451 10.70 -25.25 -36.07
N HIS A 452 11.82 -24.63 -35.67
CA HIS A 452 13.16 -25.07 -36.06
C HIS A 452 14.21 -24.71 -34.99
N ILE A 453 15.36 -25.38 -35.03
CA ILE A 453 16.53 -25.09 -34.18
C ILE A 453 17.68 -24.65 -35.09
N SER A 454 18.21 -23.44 -34.87
CA SER A 454 19.42 -22.93 -35.54
C SER A 454 20.58 -22.87 -34.55
N LEU A 455 21.66 -23.62 -34.82
CA LEU A 455 22.88 -23.62 -34.01
C LEU A 455 24.06 -23.12 -34.84
N PHE A 456 24.46 -21.87 -34.60
CA PHE A 456 25.54 -21.21 -35.31
C PHE A 456 26.76 -20.98 -34.43
N THR A 457 27.96 -21.18 -34.98
CA THR A 457 29.23 -20.82 -34.34
C THR A 457 30.08 -20.05 -35.33
N GLY A 458 30.36 -18.78 -35.05
CA GLY A 458 31.21 -17.95 -35.91
C GLY A 458 32.67 -18.39 -35.97
N GLY A 459 33.20 -18.85 -34.84
CA GLY A 459 34.53 -19.48 -34.77
C GLY A 459 35.72 -18.58 -35.09
N VAL A 460 36.92 -19.13 -34.90
CA VAL A 460 38.19 -18.55 -35.36
C VAL A 460 38.87 -19.61 -36.23
N LYS A 461 39.53 -19.17 -37.30
CA LYS A 461 40.27 -20.05 -38.21
C LYS A 461 41.18 -21.02 -37.43
N ASP A 462 41.17 -22.29 -37.83
CA ASP A 462 41.99 -23.37 -37.25
C ASP A 462 41.70 -23.71 -35.77
N LYS A 463 40.50 -23.37 -35.26
CA LYS A 463 39.99 -23.82 -33.96
C LYS A 463 38.75 -24.70 -34.12
N ILE A 464 38.52 -25.58 -33.15
CA ILE A 464 37.28 -26.35 -33.09
C ILE A 464 36.17 -25.39 -32.67
N THR A 465 35.17 -25.22 -33.52
CA THR A 465 34.08 -24.26 -33.32
C THR A 465 32.84 -24.90 -32.69
N MET A 466 32.58 -26.18 -32.97
CA MET A 466 31.43 -26.92 -32.45
C MET A 466 31.82 -28.33 -31.97
N LYS A 467 31.23 -28.78 -30.86
CA LYS A 467 31.39 -30.13 -30.31
C LYS A 467 30.04 -30.68 -29.84
N LEU A 468 29.64 -31.83 -30.38
CA LEU A 468 28.48 -32.61 -29.93
C LEU A 468 29.00 -33.97 -29.46
N ILE A 469 29.13 -34.15 -28.14
CA ILE A 469 29.82 -35.30 -27.55
C ILE A 469 28.92 -35.95 -26.50
N ALA A 470 28.58 -37.23 -26.71
CA ALA A 470 28.04 -38.09 -25.67
C ALA A 470 29.19 -38.93 -25.06
N ALA A 471 29.51 -38.70 -23.80
CA ALA A 471 30.58 -39.46 -23.12
C ALA A 471 30.24 -40.95 -22.96
N LYS A 472 28.94 -41.25 -22.75
CA LYS A 472 28.35 -42.58 -22.69
C LYS A 472 26.93 -42.52 -23.27
N GLY A 473 26.44 -43.68 -23.71
CA GLY A 473 25.12 -43.78 -24.33
C GLY A 473 25.15 -43.55 -25.83
N GLN A 474 23.97 -43.68 -26.45
CA GLN A 474 23.80 -43.53 -27.89
C GLN A 474 23.60 -42.07 -28.27
N LEU A 475 24.33 -41.61 -29.29
CA LEU A 475 23.97 -40.40 -30.03
C LEU A 475 23.01 -40.80 -31.17
N GLN A 476 21.81 -40.24 -31.17
CA GLN A 476 20.78 -40.51 -32.18
C GLN A 476 20.39 -39.21 -32.87
N MET A 477 20.41 -39.22 -34.20
CA MET A 477 19.99 -38.11 -35.07
C MET A 477 19.01 -38.66 -36.09
N GLN A 478 17.85 -38.01 -36.22
CA GLN A 478 16.77 -38.44 -37.11
C GLN A 478 16.04 -37.22 -37.66
N ALA A 479 15.81 -37.20 -38.97
CA ALA A 479 14.76 -36.41 -39.60
C ALA A 479 13.62 -37.38 -39.91
N GLN A 480 12.50 -37.26 -39.21
CA GLN A 480 11.43 -38.27 -39.24
C GLN A 480 10.56 -38.18 -40.50
N SER A 481 10.58 -37.04 -41.19
CA SER A 481 9.77 -36.75 -42.37
C SER A 481 10.52 -36.04 -43.49
N ASP A 482 11.83 -35.79 -43.33
CA ASP A 482 12.63 -34.99 -44.26
C ASP A 482 14.09 -35.49 -44.31
N ASP A 483 14.92 -34.83 -45.08
CA ASP A 483 16.31 -35.20 -45.32
C ASP A 483 17.24 -34.85 -44.14
N ILE A 484 18.34 -35.60 -44.02
CA ILE A 484 19.51 -35.22 -43.22
C ILE A 484 20.62 -34.84 -44.19
N GLU A 485 21.04 -33.57 -44.17
CA GLU A 485 22.21 -33.08 -44.91
C GLU A 485 23.44 -32.95 -43.99
N ILE A 486 24.59 -33.49 -44.41
CA ILE A 486 25.88 -33.31 -43.73
C ILE A 486 26.93 -32.93 -44.77
N THR A 487 27.29 -31.64 -44.80
CA THR A 487 28.23 -31.06 -45.77
C THR A 487 29.49 -30.55 -45.07
N ALA A 488 30.67 -30.80 -45.65
CA ALA A 488 31.95 -30.31 -45.15
C ALA A 488 32.83 -29.81 -46.31
N ASP A 489 33.32 -28.57 -46.23
CA ASP A 489 34.21 -27.96 -47.24
C ASP A 489 35.54 -28.73 -47.40
N LYS A 490 36.00 -29.36 -46.31
CA LYS A 490 37.20 -30.22 -46.31
C LYS A 490 36.83 -31.69 -46.29
N ASN A 491 37.10 -32.38 -45.19
CA ASN A 491 36.91 -33.81 -45.06
C ASN A 491 35.69 -34.11 -44.20
N ALA A 492 34.76 -34.91 -44.70
CA ALA A 492 33.76 -35.60 -43.88
C ALA A 492 34.31 -37.00 -43.49
N ARG A 493 34.25 -37.36 -42.21
CA ARG A 493 34.74 -38.65 -41.71
C ARG A 493 33.67 -39.36 -40.89
N PHE A 494 33.30 -40.56 -41.33
CA PHE A 494 32.39 -41.45 -40.63
C PHE A 494 33.17 -42.70 -40.22
N THR A 495 33.27 -43.00 -38.92
CA THR A 495 34.15 -44.06 -38.43
C THR A 495 33.54 -44.81 -37.25
N ALA A 496 33.45 -46.13 -37.38
CA ALA A 496 33.15 -47.04 -36.29
C ALA A 496 34.46 -47.73 -35.85
N ILE A 497 35.05 -47.28 -34.73
CA ILE A 497 36.39 -47.74 -34.30
C ILE A 497 36.40 -49.22 -33.88
N LYS A 498 35.37 -49.66 -33.17
CA LYS A 498 35.25 -51.03 -32.62
C LYS A 498 34.07 -51.83 -33.19
N GLY A 499 33.32 -51.22 -34.11
CA GLY A 499 32.05 -51.74 -34.59
C GLY A 499 31.95 -51.72 -36.10
N LYS A 500 30.71 -51.77 -36.60
CA LYS A 500 30.40 -51.71 -38.03
C LYS A 500 29.84 -50.34 -38.42
N GLY A 501 30.23 -49.84 -39.59
CA GLY A 501 29.46 -48.83 -40.31
C GLY A 501 28.33 -49.52 -41.08
N LEU A 502 27.10 -49.04 -40.91
CA LEU A 502 25.93 -49.56 -41.61
C LEU A 502 25.32 -48.44 -42.43
N PHE A 503 25.29 -48.63 -43.74
CA PHE A 503 24.70 -47.67 -44.69
C PHE A 503 23.62 -48.41 -45.47
N ASN A 504 22.37 -48.13 -45.15
CA ASN A 504 21.20 -48.75 -45.77
C ASN A 504 20.25 -47.69 -46.29
N ALA A 505 19.67 -47.94 -47.46
CA ALA A 505 18.61 -47.11 -48.02
C ALA A 505 17.53 -48.01 -48.62
N LYS A 506 16.26 -47.57 -48.57
CA LYS A 506 15.13 -48.30 -49.16
C LYS A 506 15.13 -48.23 -50.68
N GLN A 507 15.58 -47.09 -51.25
CA GLN A 507 15.53 -46.84 -52.69
C GLN A 507 16.90 -46.96 -53.35
N GLU A 508 17.91 -46.24 -52.84
CA GLU A 508 19.19 -46.10 -53.53
C GLU A 508 20.34 -45.74 -52.57
N ILE A 509 21.50 -46.38 -52.76
CA ILE A 509 22.78 -45.92 -52.20
C ILE A 509 23.68 -45.54 -53.38
N LEU A 510 24.17 -44.29 -53.39
CA LEU A 510 25.05 -43.77 -54.43
C LEU A 510 26.31 -43.17 -53.78
N LEU A 511 27.48 -43.67 -54.18
CA LEU A 511 28.78 -43.16 -53.77
C LEU A 511 29.52 -42.64 -55.00
N THR A 512 29.93 -41.37 -55.03
CA THR A 512 30.57 -40.75 -56.20
C THR A 512 31.87 -40.05 -55.83
N ALA A 513 32.84 -40.04 -56.75
CA ALA A 513 34.07 -39.27 -56.65
C ALA A 513 34.69 -39.04 -58.03
N GLY A 514 34.91 -37.78 -58.44
CA GLY A 514 35.62 -37.43 -59.68
C GLY A 514 35.05 -38.05 -60.96
N GLY A 515 33.74 -38.32 -60.99
CA GLY A 515 33.04 -38.99 -62.10
C GLY A 515 32.97 -40.52 -62.02
N ALA A 516 33.70 -41.16 -61.10
CA ALA A 516 33.51 -42.58 -60.77
C ALA A 516 32.39 -42.77 -59.74
N TYR A 517 31.69 -43.91 -59.78
CA TYR A 517 30.64 -44.20 -58.81
C TYR A 517 30.41 -45.69 -58.52
N ILE A 518 29.82 -45.94 -57.35
CA ILE A 518 29.18 -47.20 -56.96
C ILE A 518 27.72 -46.90 -56.67
N ARG A 519 26.80 -47.60 -57.34
CA ARG A 519 25.36 -47.45 -57.14
C ARG A 519 24.74 -48.79 -56.75
N ILE A 520 23.90 -48.79 -55.71
CA ILE A 520 23.09 -49.94 -55.28
C ILE A 520 21.62 -49.54 -55.36
N LYS A 521 20.86 -50.15 -56.27
CA LYS A 521 19.46 -49.80 -56.56
C LYS A 521 18.71 -50.98 -57.18
N ASP A 522 17.45 -51.21 -56.77
CA ASP A 522 16.57 -52.25 -57.34
C ASP A 522 17.22 -53.66 -57.40
N GLY A 523 18.02 -54.00 -56.39
CA GLY A 523 18.77 -55.27 -56.33
C GLY A 523 19.99 -55.37 -57.26
N LYS A 524 20.39 -54.27 -57.92
CA LYS A 524 21.54 -54.17 -58.84
C LYS A 524 22.68 -53.39 -58.19
N ILE A 525 23.90 -53.73 -58.60
CA ILE A 525 25.12 -52.99 -58.27
C ILE A 525 25.74 -52.48 -59.58
N GLU A 526 25.92 -51.17 -59.72
CA GLU A 526 26.64 -50.53 -60.83
C GLU A 526 27.99 -50.02 -60.35
N LEU A 527 29.07 -50.39 -61.04
CA LEU A 527 30.43 -49.97 -60.76
C LEU A 527 31.04 -49.35 -62.03
N HIS A 528 30.95 -48.02 -62.16
CA HIS A 528 31.39 -47.31 -63.36
C HIS A 528 32.48 -46.28 -63.01
N ALA A 529 33.47 -46.16 -63.90
CA ALA A 529 34.49 -45.13 -63.82
C ALA A 529 34.90 -44.66 -65.22
N PRO A 530 35.19 -43.36 -65.43
CA PRO A 530 35.73 -42.85 -66.69
C PRO A 530 37.16 -43.34 -66.96
N GLY A 531 37.88 -43.73 -65.89
CA GLY A 531 39.19 -44.35 -65.96
C GLY A 531 39.15 -45.87 -65.79
N LYS A 532 40.26 -46.44 -65.32
CA LYS A 532 40.37 -47.89 -65.07
C LYS A 532 39.63 -48.30 -63.79
N VAL A 533 38.75 -49.30 -63.91
CA VAL A 533 38.27 -50.09 -62.77
C VAL A 533 39.30 -51.19 -62.47
N SER A 534 40.00 -51.13 -61.34
CA SER A 534 41.01 -52.12 -60.95
C SER A 534 40.50 -52.97 -59.78
N ILE A 535 40.19 -54.24 -60.04
CA ILE A 535 39.78 -55.22 -59.02
C ILE A 535 40.97 -56.13 -58.74
N LYS A 536 41.36 -56.29 -57.46
CA LYS A 536 42.50 -57.11 -57.02
C LYS A 536 42.06 -58.07 -55.92
N GLY A 537 42.33 -59.37 -56.07
CA GLY A 537 42.06 -60.42 -55.10
C GLY A 537 42.75 -61.74 -55.48
N GLU A 538 42.93 -62.66 -54.53
CA GLU A 538 43.50 -63.99 -54.78
C GLU A 538 42.52 -64.91 -55.54
N SER A 539 41.21 -64.71 -55.38
CA SER A 539 40.14 -65.42 -56.09
C SER A 539 38.91 -64.53 -56.31
N HIS A 540 38.14 -64.84 -57.36
CA HIS A 540 36.88 -64.17 -57.67
C HIS A 540 35.82 -65.24 -57.97
N ASP A 541 34.98 -65.55 -56.99
CA ASP A 541 33.90 -66.53 -57.12
C ASP A 541 32.59 -65.84 -57.53
N TRP A 542 31.98 -66.32 -58.62
CA TRP A 542 30.77 -65.76 -59.23
C TRP A 542 29.60 -66.76 -59.13
N SER A 543 29.36 -67.28 -57.92
CA SER A 543 28.47 -68.41 -57.60
C SER A 543 26.95 -68.14 -57.72
N GLY A 544 26.51 -67.26 -58.63
CA GLY A 544 25.09 -66.90 -58.81
C GLY A 544 24.54 -65.89 -57.78
N PRO A 545 23.30 -65.43 -57.94
CA PRO A 545 22.73 -64.35 -57.14
C PRO A 545 22.37 -64.78 -55.70
N LYS A 546 22.52 -63.86 -54.75
CA LYS A 546 22.09 -64.01 -53.35
C LYS A 546 21.52 -62.69 -52.84
N SER A 547 20.58 -62.74 -51.90
CA SER A 547 20.01 -61.55 -51.26
C SER A 547 20.26 -61.56 -49.75
N LEU A 548 20.20 -60.37 -49.15
CA LEU A 548 20.17 -60.14 -47.71
C LEU A 548 19.00 -59.18 -47.45
N ASP A 549 18.02 -59.63 -46.68
CA ASP A 549 16.93 -58.76 -46.22
C ASP A 549 17.33 -58.11 -44.89
N MET A 550 17.15 -56.79 -44.79
CA MET A 550 17.44 -56.05 -43.56
C MET A 550 16.23 -55.19 -43.19
N PRO A 551 15.58 -55.45 -42.04
CA PRO A 551 14.42 -54.68 -41.64
C PRO A 551 14.81 -53.23 -41.36
N MET A 552 14.10 -52.29 -41.99
CA MET A 552 14.26 -50.86 -41.74
C MET A 552 13.59 -50.49 -40.41
N GLN A 553 14.16 -49.52 -39.68
CA GLN A 553 13.53 -49.00 -38.47
C GLN A 553 12.20 -48.33 -38.82
N ALA A 554 11.12 -48.70 -38.10
CA ALA A 554 9.84 -48.01 -38.20
C ALA A 554 9.97 -46.61 -37.58
N LEU A 555 9.71 -45.58 -38.37
CA LEU A 555 9.56 -44.21 -37.87
C LEU A 555 8.11 -44.04 -37.35
N PRO A 556 7.88 -43.13 -36.39
CA PRO A 556 6.52 -42.81 -35.96
C PRO A 556 5.66 -42.42 -37.17
N ASN A 557 4.50 -43.03 -37.35
CA ASN A 557 3.47 -42.57 -38.28
C ASN A 557 2.30 -41.99 -37.47
N GLU A 558 1.72 -40.89 -37.93
CA GLU A 558 0.41 -40.43 -37.45
C GLU A 558 -0.69 -41.16 -38.24
N GLU A 559 -0.72 -42.50 -38.23
CA GLU A 559 -1.93 -43.17 -38.66
C GLU A 559 -2.93 -43.14 -37.52
N SER A 560 -3.90 -42.20 -37.62
CA SER A 560 -5.15 -42.28 -36.86
C SER A 560 -5.77 -43.65 -37.13
N THR A 561 -5.73 -44.53 -36.12
CA THR A 561 -6.28 -45.90 -36.20
C THR A 561 -7.80 -45.84 -36.12
N TRP A 562 -8.44 -45.35 -37.18
CA TRP A 562 -9.88 -45.55 -37.38
C TRP A 562 -10.11 -47.00 -37.80
N VAL A 563 -10.85 -47.76 -37.00
CA VAL A 563 -11.34 -49.07 -37.41
C VAL A 563 -12.63 -48.86 -38.21
N LYS A 564 -12.59 -49.11 -39.52
CA LYS A 564 -13.80 -49.11 -40.36
C LYS A 564 -14.62 -50.37 -40.04
N LEU A 565 -15.72 -50.21 -39.32
CA LEU A 565 -16.71 -51.27 -39.13
C LEU A 565 -17.63 -51.30 -40.34
N ALA A 566 -17.49 -52.30 -41.20
CA ALA A 566 -18.45 -52.57 -42.27
C ALA A 566 -19.53 -53.51 -41.70
N THR A 567 -20.75 -53.00 -41.51
CA THR A 567 -21.90 -53.84 -41.16
C THR A 567 -22.49 -54.41 -42.45
N HIS A 568 -22.63 -55.74 -42.50
CA HIS A 568 -23.39 -56.43 -43.53
C HIS A 568 -24.72 -56.86 -42.90
N TYR A 569 -25.83 -56.40 -43.45
CA TYR A 569 -27.17 -56.73 -42.96
C TYR A 569 -27.64 -57.98 -43.69
N ASP A 570 -27.81 -59.09 -42.99
CA ASP A 570 -28.36 -60.34 -43.54
C ASP A 570 -29.76 -60.58 -42.98
N ASP A 571 -30.66 -59.65 -43.28
CA ASP A 571 -32.10 -59.86 -43.14
C ASP A 571 -32.80 -59.54 -44.45
N ALA A 572 -33.97 -60.16 -44.69
CA ALA A 572 -34.71 -60.07 -45.94
C ALA A 572 -35.25 -58.65 -46.25
N TRP A 573 -34.97 -57.64 -45.42
CA TRP A 573 -35.58 -56.30 -45.47
C TRP A 573 -34.59 -55.14 -45.37
N ASN A 574 -33.28 -55.40 -45.32
CA ASN A 574 -32.19 -54.41 -45.38
C ASN A 574 -32.40 -53.19 -44.46
N THR A 575 -32.93 -53.42 -43.25
CA THR A 575 -33.28 -52.35 -42.31
C THR A 575 -32.09 -52.07 -41.39
N PRO A 576 -31.53 -50.84 -41.35
CA PRO A 576 -30.39 -50.54 -40.49
C PRO A 576 -30.77 -50.65 -39.01
N TRP A 577 -30.00 -51.44 -38.24
CA TRP A 577 -30.15 -51.51 -36.79
C TRP A 577 -29.73 -50.18 -36.15
N PRO A 578 -30.39 -49.70 -35.08
CA PRO A 578 -29.90 -48.56 -34.32
C PRO A 578 -28.54 -48.91 -33.69
N LEU A 579 -27.49 -48.19 -34.08
CA LEU A 579 -26.11 -48.39 -33.60
C LEU A 579 -25.86 -47.81 -32.20
N GLU A 580 -26.92 -47.40 -31.48
CA GLU A 580 -26.80 -46.87 -30.12
C GLU A 580 -26.56 -48.01 -29.12
N ASN A 581 -25.51 -47.87 -28.28
CA ASN A 581 -25.13 -48.78 -27.19
C ASN A 581 -24.58 -50.17 -27.59
N MET A 582 -23.88 -50.28 -28.72
CA MET A 582 -23.16 -51.51 -29.08
C MET A 582 -21.94 -51.78 -28.18
N ASN A 583 -21.80 -53.00 -27.67
CA ASN A 583 -20.61 -53.49 -26.98
C ASN A 583 -19.69 -54.22 -27.97
N LEU A 584 -18.54 -53.64 -28.29
CA LEU A 584 -17.51 -54.28 -29.11
C LEU A 584 -16.58 -55.14 -28.25
N LYS A 585 -16.54 -56.45 -28.54
CA LYS A 585 -15.63 -57.39 -27.90
C LYS A 585 -14.46 -57.67 -28.85
N ILE A 586 -13.30 -57.07 -28.57
CA ILE A 586 -12.06 -57.34 -29.30
C ILE A 586 -11.37 -58.51 -28.58
N ALA A 587 -10.88 -59.49 -29.34
CA ALA A 587 -10.31 -60.71 -28.77
C ALA A 587 -9.21 -60.38 -27.73
N GLY A 588 -9.53 -60.58 -26.45
CA GLY A 588 -8.61 -60.39 -25.32
C GLY A 588 -8.92 -59.22 -24.36
N SER A 589 -9.81 -58.28 -24.71
CA SER A 589 -10.15 -57.15 -23.83
C SER A 589 -11.53 -56.56 -24.11
N THR A 590 -12.26 -56.18 -23.04
CA THR A 590 -13.56 -55.49 -23.13
C THR A 590 -13.31 -54.00 -22.95
N VAL A 591 -13.64 -53.18 -23.96
CA VAL A 591 -13.56 -51.71 -23.85
C VAL A 591 -14.92 -51.21 -23.40
N SER A 592 -15.03 -50.81 -22.14
CA SER A 592 -16.25 -50.22 -21.56
C SER A 592 -16.15 -48.69 -21.58
N ASN A 593 -16.46 -48.07 -22.72
CA ASN A 593 -16.80 -46.65 -22.77
C ASN A 593 -17.73 -46.40 -23.95
N THR A 594 -18.67 -45.47 -23.76
CA THR A 594 -19.69 -45.09 -24.75
C THR A 594 -19.02 -44.52 -26.00
N LEU A 595 -18.99 -45.31 -27.08
CA LEU A 595 -18.58 -44.84 -28.41
C LEU A 595 -19.67 -43.88 -28.92
N LYS A 596 -19.35 -42.58 -29.03
CA LYS A 596 -20.14 -41.66 -29.85
C LYS A 596 -19.74 -41.87 -31.30
N VAL A 597 -20.66 -42.41 -32.10
CA VAL A 597 -20.48 -42.57 -33.54
C VAL A 597 -21.03 -41.32 -34.22
N ASP A 598 -20.16 -40.43 -34.69
CA ASP A 598 -20.54 -39.35 -35.60
C ASP A 598 -20.61 -39.92 -37.02
N LEU A 599 -21.81 -40.09 -37.54
CA LEU A 599 -22.04 -40.50 -38.92
C LEU A 599 -21.89 -39.26 -39.83
N LYS A 600 -20.75 -39.15 -40.50
CA LYS A 600 -20.65 -38.33 -41.72
C LYS A 600 -21.06 -39.20 -42.91
N GLU A 601 -22.17 -38.87 -43.56
CA GLU A 601 -22.45 -39.34 -44.91
C GLU A 601 -21.43 -38.69 -45.86
N GLU A 602 -20.48 -39.48 -46.37
CA GLU A 602 -19.76 -39.13 -47.60
C GLU A 602 -20.62 -39.54 -48.80
N LYS A 603 -20.92 -38.57 -49.67
CA LYS A 603 -21.62 -38.77 -50.95
C LYS A 603 -20.65 -39.15 -52.05
#